data_AF-A0A2V6YZ58-F1
#
_entry.id   AF-A0A2V6YZ58-F1
#
_cell.length_a   1.000
_cell.length_b   1.000
_cell.length_c   1.000
_cell.angle_alpha   90.00
_cell.angle_beta   90.00
_cell.angle_gamma   90.00
#
_symmetry.space_group_name_H-M   'P 1'
#
loop_
_entity.id
_entity.type
_entity.pdbx_description
1 polymer ?
#
loop_
_entity_poly.entity_id
_entity_poly.type
_entity_poly.pdbx_seq_one_letter_code
_entity_poly.pdbx_strand_id
1 'polypeptide(L)' 'MRYEMISADCHLDLCWLPPDLFTSKASAALQERMPYTKEGPRGPAWVT' A
#
# COMPACT_ATOMS: atom_id res chain seq x y z
N MET A 1 5.98 -29.12 0.57
CA MET A 1 4.63 -29.02 1.18
C MET A 1 3.61 -29.43 0.14
N ARG A 2 2.55 -30.16 0.51
CA ARG A 2 1.37 -30.33 -0.36
C ARG A 2 0.40 -29.21 -0.03
N TYR A 3 0.13 -28.33 -0.99
CA TYR A 3 -0.83 -27.25 -0.86
C TYR A 3 -2.16 -27.73 -1.44
N GLU A 4 -3.01 -28.26 -0.57
CA GLU A 4 -4.29 -28.88 -0.96
C GLU A 4 -5.49 -27.95 -0.75
N MET A 5 -5.26 -26.76 -0.19
CA MET A 5 -6.28 -25.78 0.15
C MET A 5 -5.81 -24.39 -0.25
N ILE A 6 -6.72 -23.62 -0.85
CA ILE A 6 -6.50 -22.22 -1.21
C ILE A 6 -7.18 -21.39 -0.11
N SER A 7 -6.42 -20.50 0.53
CA SER A 7 -7.02 -19.49 1.40
C SER A 7 -7.81 -18.53 0.54
N ALA A 8 -9.09 -18.32 0.86
CA ALA A 8 -9.91 -17.33 0.20
C ALA A 8 -9.56 -15.90 0.61
N ASP A 9 -8.74 -15.72 1.65
CA ASP A 9 -8.36 -14.42 2.18
C ASP A 9 -6.92 -14.39 2.68
N CYS A 10 -6.18 -13.35 2.31
CA CYS A 10 -4.85 -13.04 2.81
C CYS A 10 -4.52 -11.55 2.56
N HIS A 11 -3.55 -11.03 3.32
CA HIS A 11 -3.16 -9.63 3.23
C HIS A 11 -1.64 -9.46 3.24
N LEU A 12 -1.21 -8.28 2.78
CA LEU A 12 0.15 -7.78 2.89
C LEU A 12 0.12 -6.52 3.74
N ASP A 13 1.05 -6.41 4.70
CA ASP A 13 1.15 -5.19 5.50
C ASP A 13 1.73 -4.05 4.66
N LEU A 14 1.09 -2.89 4.71
CA LEU A 14 1.46 -1.72 3.92
C LEU A 14 2.88 -1.19 4.22
N CYS A 15 3.46 -1.53 5.38
CA CYS A 15 4.83 -1.14 5.72
C CYS A 15 5.89 -1.84 4.88
N TRP A 16 5.55 -2.95 4.22
CA TRP A 16 6.45 -3.69 3.32
C TRP A 16 6.29 -3.31 1.85
N LEU A 17 5.33 -2.44 1.52
CA LEU A 17 5.07 -2.01 0.16
C LEU A 17 5.81 -0.71 -0.17
N PRO A 18 6.10 -0.44 -1.46
CA PRO A 18 6.71 0.82 -1.87
C PRO A 18 5.88 2.05 -1.43
N PRO A 19 6.52 3.13 -0.96
CA PRO A 19 5.83 4.32 -0.47
C PRO A 19 5.03 5.08 -1.55
N ASP A 20 5.35 4.85 -2.82
CA ASP A 20 4.72 5.45 -3.99
C ASP A 20 3.75 4.52 -4.72
N LEU A 21 3.37 3.39 -4.10
CA LEU A 21 2.52 2.35 -4.69
C LEU A 21 1.27 2.91 -5.37
N PHE A 22 0.58 3.84 -4.70
CA PHE A 22 -0.67 4.40 -5.21
C PHE A 22 -0.48 5.68 -6.03
N THR A 23 0.67 6.34 -5.97
CA THR A 23 0.88 7.65 -6.60
C THR A 23 1.68 7.57 -7.90
N SER A 24 2.60 6.61 -8.03
CA SER A 24 3.52 6.48 -9.17
C SER A 24 2.84 6.13 -10.50
N LYS A 25 1.67 5.48 -10.44
CA LYS A 25 0.86 5.05 -11.61
C LYS A 25 -0.56 5.61 -11.60
N ALA A 26 -0.87 6.53 -10.69
CA ALA A 26 -2.15 7.20 -10.66
C ALA A 26 -2.36 8.01 -11.94
N SER A 27 -3.60 8.04 -12.44
CA SER A 27 -3.96 9.05 -13.44
C SER A 27 -3.83 10.44 -12.83
N ALA A 28 -3.38 11.42 -13.63
CA ALA A 28 -3.14 12.79 -13.15
C ALA A 28 -4.37 13.39 -12.44
N ALA A 29 -5.58 13.13 -12.95
CA ALA A 29 -6.83 13.62 -12.38
C ALA A 29 -7.17 13.04 -10.99
N LEU A 30 -6.52 11.93 -10.60
CA LEU A 30 -6.78 11.24 -9.33
C LEU A 30 -5.57 11.24 -8.39
N GLN A 31 -4.41 11.72 -8.83
CA GLN A 31 -3.16 11.59 -8.09
C GLN A 31 -3.22 12.22 -6.69
N GLU A 32 -3.84 13.40 -6.57
CA GLU A 32 -4.00 14.10 -5.29
C GLU A 32 -5.01 13.43 -4.33
N ARG A 33 -5.75 12.43 -4.81
CA ARG A 33 -6.74 11.68 -4.03
C ARG A 33 -6.26 10.29 -3.60
N MET A 34 -5.05 9.90 -4.00
CA MET A 34 -4.51 8.58 -3.68
C MET A 34 -3.92 8.56 -2.27
N PRO A 35 -3.98 7.41 -1.56
CA PRO A 35 -3.20 7.23 -0.35
C PRO A 35 -1.73 7.48 -0.61
N TYR A 36 -1.06 8.14 0.33
CA TYR A 36 0.36 8.48 0.21
C TYR A 36 1.07 8.35 1.56
N THR A 37 2.39 8.27 1.53
CA THR A 37 3.21 8.29 2.75
C THR A 37 3.62 9.71 3.11
N LYS A 38 3.55 10.04 4.40
CA LYS A 38 4.05 11.30 4.97
C LYS A 38 4.98 11.02 6.15
N GLU A 39 6.03 11.82 6.30
CA GLU A 39 6.89 11.76 7.49
C GLU A 39 6.12 12.06 8.77
N GLY A 40 6.33 11.23 9.78
CA GLY A 40 5.72 11.37 11.10
C GLY A 40 6.71 11.13 12.24
N PRO A 41 6.29 11.31 13.51
CA PRO A 41 7.16 11.20 14.67
C PRO A 41 7.82 9.84 14.89
N ARG A 42 7.33 8.79 14.21
CA ARG A 42 7.83 7.41 14.29
C ARG A 42 8.33 6.89 12.92
N GLY A 43 8.58 7.81 11.98
CA GLY A 43 8.90 7.50 10.59
C GLY A 43 7.71 7.67 9.64
N PRO A 44 7.87 7.26 8.37
CA PRO A 44 6.84 7.40 7.34
C PRO A 44 5.55 6.67 7.72
N ALA A 45 4.41 7.32 7.51
CA ALA A 45 3.09 6.77 7.75
C ALA A 45 2.18 6.99 6.55
N TRP A 46 1.38 5.96 6.22
CA TRP A 46 0.34 6.07 5.22
C TRP A 46 -0.81 6.95 5.71
N VAL A 47 -1.27 7.86 4.86
CA VAL A 47 -2.40 8.77 5.10
C VAL A 47 -3.38 8.72 3.92
N THR A 48 -4.65 9.04 4.20
CA THR A 48 -5.76 9.02 3.25
C THR A 48 -6.53 10.32 3.29
#